data_AF-A0A4Y8L2M0-F1
#
_entry.id   AF-A0A4Y8L2M0-F1
#
_cell.length_a   1.000
_cell.length_b   1.000
_cell.length_c   1.000
_cell.angle_alpha   90.00
_cell.angle_beta   90.00
_cell.angle_gamma   90.00
#
_symmetry.space_group_name_H-M   'P 1'
#
loop_
_entity.id
_entity.type
_entity.pdbx_description
1 polymer ?
#
loop_
_entity_poly.entity_id
_entity_poly.type
_entity_poly.pdbx_seq_one_letter_code
_entity_poly.pdbx_strand_id
1 'polypeptide(L)'
;MENSTKEKYVLYQYLRFFWQKKLYFIFVPVLVAAVAAVTAYALMSAEEKYEAKALVYVGDLREDSLTSPANIQKLINNEEVQVRVPRNGQVELSALGDNKTHVENQVGKALNVYLPALEEEAQEIINVTQAQVNVMDESEKVYENSIKLYQERISSNDLLESEVSDLRLLIADAQSRLSNAQEVSHRMSSDLVLFDEPELLNQTVEETDSFVLEGAAIGFIIGIILTILLLMLMLYINNARRSLNND
;
A
#
# COMPACT_ATOMS: atom_id res chain seq x y z
N MET A 1 80.40 1.27 10.46
CA MET A 1 79.70 -0.03 10.49
C MET A 1 78.23 0.25 10.67
N GLU A 2 77.46 -0.20 9.69
CA GLU A 2 76.10 0.18 9.36
C GLU A 2 75.10 -0.40 10.38
N ASN A 3 74.51 0.45 11.22
CA ASN A 3 73.35 0.06 12.03
C ASN A 3 72.12 0.06 11.11
N SER A 4 71.91 -1.04 10.38
CA SER A 4 70.64 -1.26 9.68
C SER A 4 69.57 -1.56 10.73
N THR A 5 68.88 -0.53 11.18
CA THR A 5 67.59 -0.63 11.87
C THR A 5 66.65 -1.46 10.98
N LYS A 6 66.46 -2.73 11.34
CA LYS A 6 65.42 -3.56 10.73
C LYS A 6 64.08 -2.94 11.11
N GLU A 7 63.54 -2.07 10.27
CA GLU A 7 62.13 -1.70 10.32
C GLU A 7 61.34 -3.00 10.24
N LYS A 8 60.82 -3.45 11.38
CA LYS A 8 59.95 -4.61 11.43
C LYS A 8 58.74 -4.25 10.59
N TYR A 9 58.62 -4.85 9.40
CA TYR A 9 57.44 -4.72 8.56
C TYR A 9 56.24 -5.34 9.29
N VAL A 10 55.56 -4.51 10.08
CA VAL A 10 54.44 -4.90 10.94
C VAL A 10 53.37 -5.60 10.09
N LEU A 11 53.03 -5.03 8.93
CA LEU A 11 52.08 -5.62 7.98
C LEU A 11 52.45 -7.04 7.55
N TYR A 12 53.73 -7.28 7.23
CA TYR A 12 54.22 -8.61 6.84
C TYR A 12 54.09 -9.62 7.99
N GLN A 13 54.30 -9.18 9.23
CA GLN A 13 54.11 -10.01 10.41
C GLN A 13 52.63 -10.42 10.58
N TYR A 14 51.69 -9.48 10.40
CA TYR A 14 50.25 -9.78 10.41
C TYR A 14 49.87 -10.74 9.27
N LEU A 15 50.29 -10.46 8.04
CA LEU A 15 50.00 -11.31 6.87
C LEU A 15 50.53 -12.74 7.05
N ARG A 16 51.78 -12.87 7.53
CA ARG A 16 52.39 -14.18 7.78
C ARG A 16 51.64 -14.94 8.89
N PHE A 17 51.23 -14.24 9.95
CA PHE A 17 50.45 -14.84 11.03
C PHE A 17 49.07 -15.30 10.54
N PHE A 18 48.39 -14.48 9.73
CA PHE A 18 47.11 -14.81 9.12
C PHE A 18 47.23 -16.02 8.19
N TRP A 19 48.30 -16.08 7.39
CA TRP A 19 48.57 -17.21 6.49
C TRP A 19 48.79 -18.53 7.24
N GLN A 20 49.49 -18.48 8.38
CA GLN A 20 49.64 -19.65 9.27
C GLN A 20 48.32 -20.10 9.88
N LYS A 21 47.34 -19.19 9.98
CA LYS A 21 46.01 -19.43 10.57
C LYS A 21 44.90 -19.38 9.52
N LYS A 22 45.19 -19.66 8.25
CA LYS A 22 44.23 -19.61 7.13
C LYS A 22 42.93 -20.39 7.36
N LEU A 23 42.98 -21.45 8.17
CA LEU A 23 41.78 -22.23 8.53
C LEU A 23 40.74 -21.39 9.28
N TYR A 24 41.14 -20.36 10.03
CA TYR A 24 40.21 -19.47 10.73
C TYR A 24 39.35 -18.65 9.75
N PHE A 25 39.90 -18.29 8.58
CA PHE A 25 39.14 -17.62 7.50
C PHE A 25 38.09 -18.51 6.84
N ILE A 26 38.09 -19.81 7.15
CA ILE A 26 37.08 -20.75 6.67
C ILE A 26 36.11 -21.06 7.82
N PHE A 27 36.63 -21.50 8.97
CA PHE A 27 35.78 -21.97 10.07
C PHE A 27 34.98 -20.85 10.74
N VAL A 28 35.57 -19.67 10.99
CA VAL A 28 34.86 -18.60 11.70
C VAL A 28 33.74 -18.02 10.85
N PRO A 29 33.93 -17.66 9.56
CA PRO A 29 32.83 -17.17 8.74
C PRO A 29 31.72 -18.19 8.54
N VAL A 30 32.05 -19.47 8.36
CA VAL A 30 31.04 -20.54 8.22
C VAL A 30 30.26 -20.74 9.51
N LEU A 31 30.93 -20.72 10.67
CA LEU A 31 30.26 -20.87 11.96
C LEU A 31 29.33 -19.67 12.25
N VAL A 32 29.80 -18.45 12.01
CA VAL A 32 28.97 -17.24 12.20
C VAL A 32 27.81 -17.23 11.20
N ALA A 33 28.01 -17.64 9.96
CA ALA A 33 26.93 -17.80 8.98
C ALA A 33 25.89 -18.85 9.41
N ALA A 34 26.33 -20.00 9.93
CA ALA A 34 25.44 -21.04 10.43
C ALA A 34 24.64 -20.56 11.65
N VAL A 35 25.29 -19.87 12.59
CA VAL A 35 24.60 -19.26 13.74
C VAL A 35 23.59 -18.22 13.26
N ALA A 36 23.96 -17.34 12.34
CA ALA A 36 23.08 -16.32 11.78
C ALA A 36 21.87 -16.94 11.06
N ALA A 37 22.08 -17.99 10.28
CA ALA A 37 21.03 -18.74 9.60
C ALA A 37 20.07 -19.41 10.59
N VAL A 38 20.61 -20.05 11.64
CA VAL A 38 19.80 -20.65 12.71
C VAL A 38 19.03 -19.58 13.48
N THR A 39 19.62 -18.42 13.75
CA THR A 39 18.91 -17.31 14.41
C THR A 39 17.82 -16.73 13.52
N ALA A 40 18.08 -16.53 12.22
CA ALA A 40 17.07 -16.06 11.26
C ALA A 40 15.91 -17.07 11.14
N TYR A 41 16.25 -18.36 11.03
CA TYR A 41 15.27 -19.43 11.04
C TYR A 41 14.48 -19.45 12.34
N ALA A 42 15.11 -19.39 13.52
CA ALA A 42 14.41 -19.44 14.80
C ALA A 42 13.51 -18.21 15.03
N LEU A 43 13.93 -17.03 14.59
CA LEU A 43 13.13 -15.80 14.67
C LEU A 43 11.93 -15.82 13.72
N MET A 44 12.04 -16.48 12.56
CA MET A 44 10.95 -16.55 11.56
C MET A 44 10.07 -17.79 11.69
N SER A 45 10.62 -18.89 12.18
CA SER A 45 9.89 -20.13 12.49
C SER A 45 9.03 -19.98 13.74
N ALA A 46 9.04 -18.82 14.38
CA ALA A 46 8.31 -18.62 15.62
C ALA A 46 6.81 -18.77 15.37
N GLU A 47 6.15 -18.06 14.44
CA GLU A 47 4.66 -18.06 14.45
C GLU A 47 3.94 -17.97 13.07
N GLU A 48 4.59 -17.64 11.94
CA GLU A 48 3.85 -17.21 10.73
C GLU A 48 4.42 -17.77 9.40
N LYS A 49 3.97 -18.97 9.01
CA LYS A 49 4.45 -19.69 7.80
C LYS A 49 3.70 -19.34 6.52
N TYR A 50 2.49 -18.84 6.65
CA TYR A 50 1.61 -18.53 5.53
C TYR A 50 1.15 -17.09 5.63
N GLU A 51 1.10 -16.45 4.46
CA GLU A 51 0.53 -15.12 4.29
C GLU A 51 -0.66 -15.23 3.33
N ALA A 52 -1.86 -14.90 3.81
CA ALA A 52 -3.03 -14.73 2.97
C ALA A 52 -3.16 -13.25 2.61
N LYS A 53 -3.32 -12.92 1.33
CA LYS A 53 -3.53 -11.56 0.81
C LYS A 53 -4.81 -11.52 -0.01
N ALA A 54 -5.57 -10.45 0.15
CA ALA A 54 -6.65 -10.10 -0.74
C ALA A 54 -6.50 -8.64 -1.17
N LEU A 55 -6.52 -8.40 -2.48
CA LEU A 55 -6.45 -7.07 -3.06
C LEU A 55 -7.83 -6.69 -3.59
N VAL A 56 -8.40 -5.64 -3.02
CA VAL A 56 -9.71 -5.11 -3.36
C VAL A 56 -9.54 -3.77 -4.06
N TYR A 57 -10.16 -3.61 -5.22
CA TYR A 57 -10.34 -2.32 -5.88
C TYR A 57 -11.60 -1.66 -5.29
N VAL A 58 -11.46 -0.45 -4.76
CA VAL A 58 -12.59 0.28 -4.15
C VAL A 58 -13.36 1.11 -5.17
N GLY A 59 -12.91 1.16 -6.43
CA GLY A 59 -13.57 1.94 -7.48
C GLY A 59 -13.50 3.45 -7.25
N ASP A 60 -14.56 4.15 -7.64
CA ASP A 60 -14.70 5.59 -7.48
C ASP A 60 -15.12 6.03 -6.06
N LEU A 61 -15.17 5.10 -5.10
CA LEU A 61 -15.50 5.40 -3.72
C LEU A 61 -14.43 6.32 -3.08
N ARG A 62 -14.89 7.44 -2.52
CA ARG A 62 -14.03 8.42 -1.82
C ARG A 62 -14.30 8.52 -0.33
N GLU A 63 -15.22 7.71 0.18
CA GLU A 63 -15.62 7.76 1.56
C GLU A 63 -14.46 7.27 2.45
N ASP A 64 -14.01 8.13 3.38
CA ASP A 64 -12.87 7.84 4.26
C ASP A 64 -13.15 6.62 5.14
N SER A 65 -14.41 6.32 5.44
CA SER A 65 -14.80 5.16 6.25
C SER A 65 -14.46 3.83 5.59
N LEU A 66 -14.43 3.78 4.25
CA LEU A 66 -14.20 2.58 3.46
C LEU A 66 -12.86 2.58 2.71
N THR A 67 -12.13 3.68 2.73
CA THR A 67 -10.84 3.82 2.02
C THR A 67 -9.65 4.00 2.96
N SER A 68 -9.87 4.46 4.20
CA SER A 68 -8.81 4.63 5.20
C SER A 68 -8.48 3.31 5.90
N PRO A 69 -7.20 2.89 5.96
CA PRO A 69 -6.80 1.64 6.64
C PRO A 69 -7.32 1.55 8.07
N ALA A 70 -7.28 2.65 8.82
CA ALA A 70 -7.70 2.68 10.22
C ALA A 70 -9.22 2.49 10.39
N ASN A 71 -10.02 2.95 9.43
CA ASN A 71 -11.47 2.81 9.47
C ASN A 71 -11.88 1.42 9.00
N ILE A 72 -11.26 0.93 7.92
CA ILE A 72 -11.46 -0.43 7.42
C ILE A 72 -11.07 -1.46 8.50
N GLN A 73 -9.97 -1.24 9.22
CA GLN A 73 -9.57 -2.08 10.34
C GLN A 73 -10.64 -2.17 11.44
N LYS A 74 -11.28 -1.03 11.77
CA LYS A 74 -12.38 -0.98 12.74
C LYS A 74 -13.65 -1.65 12.22
N LEU A 75 -13.95 -1.49 10.93
CA LEU A 75 -15.10 -2.10 10.27
C LEU A 75 -15.00 -3.64 10.29
N ILE A 76 -13.84 -4.17 9.89
CA ILE A 76 -13.56 -5.60 9.88
C ILE A 76 -13.55 -6.18 11.30
N ASN A 77 -13.07 -5.40 12.28
CA ASN A 77 -12.98 -5.81 13.69
C ASN A 77 -12.22 -7.14 13.88
N ASN A 78 -11.12 -7.31 13.15
CA ASN A 78 -10.24 -8.48 13.23
C ASN A 78 -8.78 -8.05 13.35
N GLU A 79 -8.19 -8.21 14.53
CA GLU A 79 -6.80 -7.80 14.80
C GLU A 79 -5.77 -8.68 14.08
N GLU A 80 -6.14 -9.88 13.64
CA GLU A 80 -5.26 -10.79 12.88
C GLU A 80 -5.11 -10.39 11.41
N VAL A 81 -5.99 -9.52 10.91
CA VAL A 81 -5.95 -9.01 9.53
C VAL A 81 -5.39 -7.60 9.55
N GLN A 82 -4.33 -7.36 8.80
CA GLN A 82 -3.75 -6.04 8.57
C GLN A 82 -4.35 -5.44 7.30
N VAL A 83 -4.71 -4.16 7.37
CA VAL A 83 -5.18 -3.38 6.23
C VAL A 83 -4.08 -2.44 5.74
N ARG A 84 -3.83 -2.44 4.42
CA ARG A 84 -2.89 -1.53 3.77
C ARG A 84 -3.50 -0.95 2.50
N VAL A 85 -3.03 0.22 2.08
CA VAL A 85 -3.42 0.84 0.81
C VAL A 85 -2.17 0.92 -0.05
N PRO A 86 -1.88 -0.12 -0.87
CA PRO A 86 -0.65 -0.15 -1.66
C PRO A 86 -0.66 0.91 -2.77
N ARG A 87 -1.84 1.26 -3.28
CA ARG A 87 -2.06 2.26 -4.34
C ARG A 87 -3.41 2.95 -4.13
N ASN A 88 -3.56 4.14 -4.71
CA ASN A 88 -4.86 4.82 -4.74
C ASN A 88 -5.92 3.91 -5.38
N GLY A 89 -7.09 3.82 -4.75
CA GLY A 89 -8.18 2.95 -5.20
C GLY A 89 -7.99 1.47 -4.89
N GLN A 90 -6.92 1.07 -4.18
CA GLN A 90 -6.66 -0.33 -3.83
C GLN A 90 -6.47 -0.51 -2.33
N VAL A 91 -7.11 -1.53 -1.79
CA VAL A 91 -6.99 -1.95 -0.39
C VAL A 91 -6.51 -3.39 -0.35
N GLU A 92 -5.41 -3.62 0.36
CA GLU A 92 -4.87 -4.94 0.64
C GLU A 92 -5.26 -5.36 2.05
N LEU A 93 -5.90 -6.52 2.16
CA LEU A 93 -6.14 -7.22 3.41
C LEU A 93 -5.15 -8.38 3.51
N SER A 94 -4.35 -8.43 4.57
CA SER A 94 -3.35 -9.49 4.74
C SER A 94 -3.41 -10.10 6.14
N ALA A 95 -3.32 -11.43 6.24
CA ALA A 95 -3.19 -12.13 7.52
C ALA A 95 -1.99 -13.09 7.48
N LEU A 96 -1.27 -13.18 8.59
CA LEU A 96 -0.11 -14.03 8.78
C LEU A 96 -0.43 -15.12 9.81
N GLY A 97 0.13 -16.32 9.64
CA GLY A 97 -0.12 -17.42 10.57
C GLY A 97 0.52 -18.75 10.17
N ASP A 98 0.49 -19.72 11.07
CA ASP A 98 1.12 -21.04 10.89
C ASP A 98 0.27 -22.05 10.08
N ASN A 99 -1.01 -21.74 9.91
CA ASN A 99 -1.99 -22.61 9.26
C ASN A 99 -2.63 -21.90 8.06
N LYS A 100 -2.41 -22.46 6.86
CA LYS A 100 -2.96 -21.97 5.60
C LYS A 100 -4.48 -21.72 5.65
N THR A 101 -5.24 -22.69 6.13
CA THR A 101 -6.71 -22.61 6.21
C THR A 101 -7.16 -21.57 7.23
N HIS A 102 -6.41 -21.39 8.33
CA HIS A 102 -6.71 -20.35 9.31
C HIS A 102 -6.55 -18.95 8.70
N VAL A 103 -5.39 -18.65 8.11
CA VAL A 103 -5.12 -17.32 7.53
C VAL A 103 -6.07 -17.00 6.37
N GLU A 104 -6.36 -17.99 5.53
CA GLU A 104 -7.33 -17.85 4.43
C GLU A 104 -8.73 -17.53 4.95
N ASN A 105 -9.17 -18.19 6.03
CA ASN A 105 -10.46 -17.93 6.66
C ASN A 105 -10.51 -16.55 7.33
N GLN A 106 -9.41 -16.07 7.93
CA GLN A 106 -9.38 -14.73 8.51
C GLN A 106 -9.55 -13.63 7.46
N VAL A 107 -8.80 -13.73 6.36
CA VAL A 107 -8.96 -12.81 5.22
C VAL A 107 -10.33 -12.96 4.58
N GLY A 108 -10.83 -14.19 4.41
CA GLY A 108 -12.16 -14.43 3.86
C GLY A 108 -13.29 -13.83 4.72
N LYS A 109 -13.22 -13.93 6.05
CA LYS A 109 -14.16 -13.25 6.95
C LYS A 109 -14.09 -11.74 6.84
N ALA A 110 -12.89 -11.18 6.72
CA ALA A 110 -12.72 -9.75 6.53
C ALA A 110 -13.33 -9.28 5.21
N LEU A 111 -13.12 -10.02 4.11
CA LEU A 111 -13.75 -9.75 2.82
C LEU A 111 -15.28 -9.83 2.88
N ASN A 112 -15.83 -10.81 3.60
CA ASN A 112 -17.29 -10.97 3.76
C ASN A 112 -17.95 -9.81 4.53
N VAL A 113 -17.17 -9.00 5.25
CA VAL A 113 -17.65 -7.76 5.87
C VAL A 113 -17.40 -6.57 4.96
N TYR A 114 -16.21 -6.51 4.37
CA TYR A 114 -15.75 -5.33 3.65
C TYR A 114 -16.35 -5.19 2.24
N LEU A 115 -16.44 -6.27 1.45
CA LEU A 115 -17.00 -6.21 0.10
C LEU A 115 -18.48 -5.79 0.11
N PRO A 116 -19.37 -6.35 0.96
CA PRO A 116 -20.76 -5.90 1.00
C PRO A 116 -20.89 -4.43 1.41
N ALA A 117 -20.03 -3.93 2.30
CA ALA A 117 -20.04 -2.52 2.69
C ALA A 117 -19.63 -1.60 1.52
N LEU A 118 -18.67 -2.02 0.69
CA LEU A 118 -18.31 -1.31 -0.53
C LEU A 118 -19.44 -1.34 -1.57
N GLU A 119 -20.06 -2.51 -1.76
CA GLU A 119 -21.20 -2.68 -2.68
C GLU A 119 -22.41 -1.84 -2.26
N GLU A 120 -22.71 -1.79 -0.95
CA GLU A 120 -23.81 -0.99 -0.39
C GLU A 120 -23.58 0.50 -0.64
N GLU A 121 -22.40 1.02 -0.34
CA GLU A 121 -22.04 2.42 -0.57
C GLU A 121 -22.05 2.78 -2.06
N ALA A 122 -21.49 1.91 -2.91
CA ALA A 122 -21.50 2.09 -4.36
C ALA A 122 -22.93 2.17 -4.91
N GLN A 123 -23.80 1.27 -4.45
CA GLN A 123 -25.19 1.25 -4.85
C GLN A 123 -25.96 2.47 -4.33
N GLU A 124 -25.65 2.97 -3.13
CA GLU A 124 -26.22 4.21 -2.60
C GLU A 124 -25.86 5.41 -3.48
N ILE A 125 -24.58 5.55 -3.84
CA ILE A 125 -24.11 6.63 -4.73
C ILE A 125 -24.80 6.56 -6.10
N ILE A 126 -24.91 5.36 -6.69
CA ILE A 126 -25.62 5.16 -7.96
C ILE A 126 -27.08 5.58 -7.82
N ASN A 127 -27.76 5.13 -6.78
CA ASN A 127 -29.18 5.43 -6.55
C ASN A 127 -29.44 6.93 -6.34
N VAL A 128 -28.62 7.58 -5.51
CA VAL A 128 -28.73 9.01 -5.22
C VAL A 128 -28.47 9.83 -6.48
N THR A 129 -27.42 9.49 -7.24
CA THR A 129 -27.09 10.19 -8.48
C THR A 129 -28.18 10.00 -9.53
N GLN A 130 -28.70 8.77 -9.69
CA GLN A 130 -29.81 8.49 -10.61
C GLN A 130 -31.09 9.24 -10.24
N ALA A 131 -31.39 9.35 -8.93
CA ALA A 131 -32.53 10.15 -8.47
C ALA A 131 -32.35 11.64 -8.79
N GLN A 132 -31.13 12.17 -8.65
CA GLN A 132 -30.83 13.56 -9.02
C GLN A 132 -30.95 13.80 -10.53
N VAL A 133 -30.47 12.88 -11.36
CA VAL A 133 -30.67 12.92 -12.82
C VAL A 133 -32.16 13.02 -13.15
N ASN A 134 -32.99 12.17 -12.56
CA ASN A 134 -34.44 12.20 -12.81
C ASN A 134 -35.09 13.56 -12.42
N VAL A 135 -34.65 14.16 -11.31
CA VAL A 135 -35.13 15.49 -10.88
C VAL A 135 -34.69 16.59 -11.85
N MET A 136 -33.48 16.50 -12.38
CA MET A 136 -33.00 17.44 -13.41
C MET A 136 -33.81 17.28 -14.71
N ASP A 137 -34.05 16.05 -15.17
CA ASP A 137 -34.85 15.78 -16.37
C ASP A 137 -36.31 16.27 -16.24
N GLU A 138 -36.90 16.18 -15.05
CA GLU A 138 -38.20 16.80 -14.77
C GLU A 138 -38.14 18.32 -14.82
N SER A 139 -37.08 18.91 -14.26
CA SER A 139 -36.86 20.36 -14.27
C SER A 139 -36.69 20.89 -15.69
N GLU A 140 -35.98 20.16 -16.56
CA GLU A 140 -35.86 20.47 -17.99
C GLU A 140 -37.23 20.58 -18.66
N LYS A 141 -38.09 19.57 -18.47
CA LYS A 141 -39.46 19.56 -19.03
C LYS A 141 -40.29 20.74 -18.52
N VAL A 142 -40.14 21.12 -17.24
CA VAL A 142 -40.83 22.27 -16.68
C VAL A 142 -40.37 23.56 -17.36
N TYR A 143 -39.06 23.78 -17.50
CA TYR A 143 -38.53 24.98 -18.15
C TYR A 143 -38.89 25.05 -19.65
N GLU A 144 -38.84 23.93 -20.37
CA GLU A 144 -39.29 23.85 -21.77
C GLU A 144 -40.75 24.26 -21.92
N ASN A 145 -41.62 23.72 -21.05
CA ASN A 145 -43.04 24.06 -21.05
C ASN A 145 -43.28 25.53 -20.67
N SER A 146 -42.55 26.08 -19.70
CA SER A 146 -42.63 27.50 -19.34
C SER A 146 -42.22 28.41 -20.49
N ILE A 147 -41.11 28.10 -21.17
CA ILE A 147 -40.65 28.85 -22.35
C ILE A 147 -41.73 28.85 -23.43
N LYS A 148 -42.27 27.67 -23.75
CA LYS A 148 -43.34 27.52 -24.74
C LYS A 148 -44.59 28.31 -24.37
N LEU A 149 -45.03 28.23 -23.11
CA LEU A 149 -46.18 28.98 -22.61
C LEU A 149 -45.97 30.50 -22.73
N TYR A 150 -44.79 31.00 -22.37
CA TYR A 150 -44.48 32.42 -22.48
C TYR A 150 -44.39 32.88 -23.95
N GLN A 151 -43.83 32.06 -24.84
CA GLN A 151 -43.80 32.33 -26.28
C GLN A 151 -45.19 32.36 -26.90
N GLU A 152 -46.07 31.43 -26.54
CA GLU A 152 -47.47 31.39 -26.99
C GLU A 152 -48.22 32.64 -26.50
N ARG A 153 -47.99 33.07 -25.25
CA ARG A 153 -48.62 34.26 -24.69
C ARG A 153 -48.14 35.56 -25.32
N ILE A 154 -46.86 35.68 -25.66
CA ILE A 154 -46.36 36.81 -26.47
C ILE A 154 -47.03 36.83 -27.84
N SER A 155 -47.30 35.66 -28.43
CA SER A 155 -47.86 35.52 -29.77
C SER A 155 -49.36 35.83 -29.86
N SER A 156 -50.09 35.90 -28.74
CA SER A 156 -51.54 36.15 -28.73
C SER A 156 -51.94 37.61 -28.92
N ASN A 157 -50.99 38.54 -29.05
CA ASN A 157 -51.18 39.97 -29.39
C ASN A 157 -52.08 40.82 -28.47
N ASP A 158 -52.46 40.33 -27.29
CA ASP A 158 -53.32 41.04 -26.32
C ASP A 158 -52.54 41.70 -25.16
N LEU A 159 -51.23 41.92 -25.33
CA LEU A 159 -50.34 42.37 -24.26
C LEU A 159 -49.85 43.81 -24.45
N LEU A 160 -49.65 44.52 -23.34
CA LEU A 160 -48.93 45.79 -23.31
C LEU A 160 -47.43 45.56 -23.56
N GLU A 161 -46.73 46.57 -24.09
CA GLU A 161 -45.30 46.47 -24.40
C GLU A 161 -44.44 46.13 -23.18
N SER A 162 -44.80 46.64 -21.99
CA SER A 162 -44.14 46.30 -20.72
C SER A 162 -44.28 44.82 -20.36
N GLU A 163 -45.46 44.23 -20.59
CA GLU A 163 -45.71 42.81 -20.30
C GLU A 163 -44.93 41.90 -21.26
N VAL A 164 -44.77 42.32 -22.52
CA VAL A 164 -43.92 41.62 -23.49
C VAL A 164 -42.46 41.63 -23.04
N SER A 165 -41.97 42.77 -22.53
CA SER A 165 -40.61 42.87 -21.99
C SER A 165 -40.39 41.94 -20.80
N ASP A 166 -41.33 41.90 -19.85
CA ASP A 166 -41.25 41.04 -18.68
C ASP A 166 -41.26 39.54 -19.06
N LEU A 167 -42.12 39.15 -20.00
CA LEU A 167 -42.14 37.77 -20.51
C LEU A 167 -40.84 37.38 -21.21
N ARG A 168 -40.20 38.31 -21.95
CA ARG A 168 -38.88 38.06 -22.56
C ARG A 168 -37.79 37.83 -21.52
N LEU A 169 -37.82 38.56 -20.40
CA LEU A 169 -36.89 38.34 -19.29
C LEU A 169 -37.13 36.97 -18.65
N LEU A 170 -38.38 36.57 -18.44
CA LEU A 170 -38.73 35.24 -17.92
C LEU A 170 -38.31 34.11 -18.87
N ILE A 171 -38.44 34.31 -20.19
CA ILE A 171 -37.94 33.35 -21.19
C ILE A 171 -36.42 33.23 -21.09
N ALA A 172 -35.69 34.34 -21.01
CA ALA A 172 -34.23 34.32 -20.91
C ALA A 172 -33.75 33.62 -19.62
N ASP A 173 -34.41 33.87 -18.48
CA ASP A 173 -34.12 33.17 -17.22
C ASP A 173 -34.42 31.66 -17.34
N ALA A 174 -35.58 31.29 -17.88
CA ALA A 174 -35.95 29.89 -18.08
C ALA A 174 -34.99 29.17 -19.04
N GLN A 175 -34.51 29.83 -20.11
CA GLN A 175 -33.51 29.28 -21.03
C GLN A 175 -32.17 29.05 -20.32
N SER A 176 -31.72 30.00 -19.50
CA SER A 176 -30.50 29.85 -18.70
C SER A 176 -30.61 28.67 -17.73
N ARG A 177 -31.74 28.54 -17.03
CA ARG A 177 -32.01 27.42 -16.11
C ARG A 177 -32.09 26.08 -16.84
N LEU A 178 -32.73 26.05 -18.01
CA LEU A 178 -32.80 24.86 -18.86
C LEU A 178 -31.40 24.39 -19.27
N SER A 179 -30.55 25.28 -19.79
CA SER A 179 -29.17 24.93 -20.16
C SER A 179 -28.37 24.42 -18.97
N ASN A 180 -28.50 25.04 -17.79
CA ASN A 180 -27.84 24.56 -16.57
C ASN A 180 -28.35 23.16 -16.15
N ALA A 181 -29.65 22.92 -16.20
CA ALA A 181 -30.23 21.61 -15.87
C ALA A 181 -29.70 20.53 -16.83
N GLN A 182 -29.68 20.82 -18.13
CA GLN A 182 -29.12 19.94 -19.18
C GLN A 182 -27.64 19.63 -18.97
N GLU A 183 -26.82 20.64 -18.68
CA GLU A 183 -25.40 20.43 -18.41
C GLU A 183 -25.19 19.53 -17.18
N VAL A 184 -25.93 19.79 -16.10
CA VAL A 184 -25.83 19.02 -14.86
C VAL A 184 -26.33 17.59 -15.05
N SER A 185 -27.49 17.39 -15.68
CA SER A 185 -28.05 16.06 -15.97
C SER A 185 -27.10 15.26 -16.85
N HIS A 186 -26.55 15.87 -17.90
CA HIS A 186 -25.59 15.22 -18.78
C HIS A 186 -24.30 14.83 -18.07
N ARG A 187 -23.75 15.71 -17.22
CA ARG A 187 -22.55 15.41 -16.44
C ARG A 187 -22.81 14.25 -15.46
N MET A 188 -23.88 14.31 -14.69
CA MET A 188 -24.24 13.23 -13.74
C MET A 188 -24.49 11.90 -14.45
N SER A 189 -25.15 11.92 -15.61
CA SER A 189 -25.37 10.72 -16.42
C SER A 189 -24.05 10.15 -16.96
N SER A 190 -23.13 11.01 -17.36
CA SER A 190 -21.79 10.59 -17.77
C SER A 190 -21.00 10.00 -16.61
N ASP A 191 -21.08 10.61 -15.43
CA ASP A 191 -20.42 10.13 -14.22
C ASP A 191 -20.96 8.74 -13.83
N LEU A 192 -22.27 8.49 -13.95
CA LEU A 192 -22.86 7.16 -13.73
C LEU A 192 -22.36 6.10 -14.71
N VAL A 193 -22.19 6.45 -15.98
CA VAL A 193 -21.71 5.51 -17.01
C VAL A 193 -20.22 5.17 -16.84
N LEU A 194 -19.45 6.13 -16.33
CA LEU A 194 -18.02 5.98 -16.08
C LEU A 194 -17.70 5.50 -14.66
N PHE A 195 -18.71 5.27 -13.84
CA PHE A 195 -18.54 4.87 -12.44
C PHE A 195 -17.91 3.49 -12.37
N ASP A 196 -16.73 3.43 -11.76
CA ASP A 196 -16.03 2.17 -11.52
C ASP A 196 -16.54 1.52 -10.22
N GLU A 197 -17.15 0.34 -10.35
CA GLU A 197 -17.63 -0.46 -9.21
C GLU A 197 -16.49 -1.14 -8.44
N PRO A 198 -16.65 -1.37 -7.13
CA PRO A 198 -15.67 -2.09 -6.33
C PRO A 198 -15.60 -3.57 -6.74
N GLU A 199 -14.40 -4.14 -6.77
CA GLU A 199 -14.17 -5.53 -7.17
C GLU A 199 -13.01 -6.17 -6.40
N LEU A 200 -13.11 -7.47 -6.12
CA LEU A 200 -11.98 -8.27 -5.63
C LEU A 200 -11.03 -8.58 -6.80
N LEU A 201 -9.86 -7.95 -6.84
CA LEU A 201 -8.88 -8.15 -7.91
C LEU A 201 -8.16 -9.49 -7.79
N ASN A 202 -7.77 -9.87 -6.57
CA ASN A 202 -7.03 -11.09 -6.33
C ASN A 202 -7.15 -11.56 -4.87
N GLN A 203 -7.07 -12.87 -4.67
CA GLN A 203 -6.91 -13.50 -3.36
C GLN A 203 -5.85 -14.60 -3.47
N THR A 204 -4.76 -14.46 -2.74
CA THR A 204 -3.64 -15.42 -2.75
C THR A 204 -3.30 -15.87 -1.34
N VAL A 205 -2.78 -17.09 -1.24
CA VAL A 205 -2.21 -17.61 0.00
C VAL A 205 -0.87 -18.23 -0.35
N GLU A 206 0.20 -17.63 0.16
CA GLU A 206 1.58 -17.97 -0.16
C GLU A 206 2.33 -18.36 1.12
N GLU A 207 3.40 -19.14 0.97
CA GLU A 207 4.33 -19.37 2.08
C GLU A 207 5.17 -18.12 2.28
N THR A 208 5.35 -17.70 3.53
CA THR A 208 6.16 -16.53 3.88
C THR A 208 7.61 -16.77 3.45
N ASP A 209 8.19 -15.81 2.71
CA ASP A 209 9.59 -15.90 2.28
C ASP A 209 10.52 -16.08 3.49
N SER A 210 11.38 -17.11 3.43
CA SER A 210 12.36 -17.35 4.49
C SER A 210 13.61 -16.50 4.25
N PHE A 211 13.99 -15.67 5.21
CA PHE A 211 15.22 -14.87 5.11
C PHE A 211 16.47 -15.61 5.60
N VAL A 212 16.42 -16.95 5.62
CA VAL A 212 17.51 -17.80 6.12
C VAL A 212 18.76 -17.62 5.26
N LEU A 213 18.59 -17.48 3.95
CA LEU A 213 19.69 -17.30 3.00
C LEU A 213 20.35 -15.93 3.18
N GLU A 214 19.54 -14.88 3.31
CA GLU A 214 19.96 -13.50 3.57
C GLU A 214 20.69 -13.42 4.92
N GLY A 215 20.14 -14.05 5.96
CA GLY A 215 20.75 -14.16 7.28
C GLY A 215 22.11 -14.87 7.23
N ALA A 216 22.22 -15.99 6.49
CA ALA A 216 23.47 -16.70 6.29
C ALA A 216 24.52 -15.84 5.57
N ALA A 217 24.12 -15.11 4.53
CA ALA A 217 24.99 -14.23 3.76
C ALA A 217 25.53 -13.08 4.62
N ILE A 218 24.67 -12.41 5.38
CA ILE A 218 25.07 -11.35 6.33
C ILE A 218 26.01 -11.93 7.40
N GLY A 219 25.65 -13.09 7.98
CA GLY A 219 26.48 -13.78 8.96
C GLY A 219 27.88 -14.13 8.43
N PHE A 220 27.98 -14.54 7.17
CA PHE A 220 29.26 -14.81 6.52
C PHE A 220 30.14 -13.55 6.42
N ILE A 221 29.57 -12.43 5.98
CA ILE A 221 30.29 -11.14 5.88
C ILE A 221 30.78 -10.70 7.27
N ILE A 222 29.89 -10.72 8.27
CA ILE A 222 30.24 -10.38 9.66
C ILE A 222 31.33 -11.33 10.17
N GLY A 223 31.23 -12.62 9.85
CA GLY A 223 32.20 -13.63 10.24
C GLY A 223 33.59 -13.39 9.66
N ILE A 224 33.71 -12.90 8.42
CA ILE A 224 35.00 -12.49 7.83
C ILE A 224 35.61 -11.34 8.65
N ILE A 225 34.82 -10.31 8.96
CA ILE A 225 35.27 -9.14 9.73
C ILE A 225 35.73 -9.58 11.13
N LEU A 226 34.93 -10.40 11.82
CA LEU A 226 35.27 -10.96 13.12
C LEU A 226 36.54 -11.81 13.08
N THR A 227 36.77 -12.56 12.00
CA THR A 227 37.98 -13.36 11.83
C THR A 227 39.22 -12.47 11.83
N ILE A 228 39.18 -11.36 11.09
CA ILE A 228 40.29 -10.40 11.01
C ILE A 228 40.56 -9.81 12.39
N LEU A 229 39.52 -9.34 13.09
CA LEU A 229 39.63 -8.80 14.45
C LEU A 229 40.20 -9.82 15.44
N LEU A 230 39.70 -11.06 15.41
CA LEU A 230 40.14 -12.14 16.28
C LEU A 230 41.61 -12.49 16.05
N LEU A 231 42.05 -12.59 14.79
CA LEU A 231 43.44 -12.86 14.48
C LEU A 231 44.37 -11.70 14.85
N MET A 232 43.92 -10.45 14.70
CA MET A 232 44.67 -9.29 15.20
C MET A 232 44.84 -9.34 16.71
N LEU A 233 43.77 -9.61 17.45
CA LEU A 233 43.78 -9.74 18.90
C LEU A 233 44.67 -10.91 19.35
N MET A 234 44.58 -12.06 18.69
CA MET A 234 45.39 -13.23 19.01
C MET A 234 46.88 -12.97 18.78
N LEU A 235 47.23 -12.26 17.70
CA LEU A 235 48.62 -11.84 17.46
C LEU A 235 49.10 -10.87 18.54
N TYR A 236 48.27 -9.89 18.92
CA TYR A 236 48.58 -8.94 19.98
C TYR A 236 48.88 -9.65 21.31
N ILE A 237 48.02 -10.57 21.74
CA ILE A 237 48.19 -11.36 22.96
C ILE A 237 49.46 -12.22 22.89
N ASN A 238 49.73 -12.86 21.75
CA ASN A 238 50.92 -13.70 21.58
C ASN A 238 52.22 -12.88 21.64
N ASN A 239 52.23 -11.69 21.05
CA ASN A 239 53.36 -10.77 21.14
C ASN A 239 53.55 -10.26 22.57
N ALA A 240 52.48 -9.90 23.28
CA ALA A 240 52.55 -9.48 24.68
C ALA A 240 53.10 -10.59 25.60
N ARG A 241 52.64 -11.84 25.43
CA ARG A 241 53.19 -13.00 26.17
C ARG A 241 54.66 -13.25 25.88
N ARG A 242 55.10 -13.12 24.63
CA ARG A 242 56.52 -13.25 24.26
C ARG A 242 57.38 -12.13 24.82
N SER A 243 56.83 -10.93 24.99
CA SER A 243 57.56 -9.83 25.64
C SER A 243 57.76 -10.10 27.13
N LEU A 244 56.76 -10.66 27.81
CA LEU A 244 56.83 -10.98 29.25
C LEU A 244 57.72 -12.19 29.58
N ASN A 245 57.88 -13.14 28.66
CA ASN A 245 58.72 -14.34 28.87
C ASN A 245 60.20 -14.15 28.45
N ASN A 246 60.57 -12.99 27.91
CA ASN A 246 61.95 -12.68 27.51
C ASN A 246 62.59 -11.60 28.40
N ASP A 247 61.94 -11.25 29.52
CA ASP A 247 62.54 -10.66 30.72
C ASP A 247 62.79 -11.78 31.76
#